data_AF-A0A511SZ78-F1
#
_entry.id   AF-A0A511SZ78-F1
#
_cell.length_a   1.000
_cell.length_b   1.000
_cell.length_c   1.000
_cell.angle_alpha   90.00
_cell.angle_beta   90.00
_cell.angle_gamma   90.00
#
_symmetry.space_group_name_H-M   'P 1'
#
loop_
_entity.id
_entity.type
_entity.pdbx_description
1 polymer ?
#
loop_
_entity_poly.entity_id
_entity_poly.type
_entity_poly.pdbx_seq_one_letter_code
_entity_poly.pdbx_strand_id
1 'polypeptide(L)'
;MKFDGFSFVMNIVEQRDGSTRQIVNALAMAFAMRSWDRVRFTEALPSLCIHDMHALRETATRILITLLALNKQSTDEKIPYNDIHECIKLLQQALALGLQENTEIMARKVISANH
;
A
#
# COMPACT_ATOMS: atom_id res chain seq x y z
N MET A 1 19.35 -7.54 -13.54
CA MET A 1 19.37 -8.03 -12.15
C MET A 1 18.46 -7.27 -11.20
N LYS A 2 18.59 -5.95 -10.99
CA LYS A 2 17.65 -5.20 -10.11
C LYS A 2 16.19 -5.32 -10.61
N PHE A 3 15.95 -5.04 -11.89
CA PHE A 3 14.60 -5.11 -12.46
C PHE A 3 13.98 -6.53 -12.40
N ASP A 4 14.79 -7.58 -12.57
CA ASP A 4 14.34 -8.98 -12.51
C ASP A 4 13.89 -9.36 -11.09
N GLY A 5 14.62 -8.91 -10.07
CA GLY A 5 14.27 -9.14 -8.67
C GLY A 5 12.96 -8.44 -8.27
N PHE A 6 12.77 -7.17 -8.67
CA PHE A 6 11.50 -6.48 -8.42
C PHE A 6 10.33 -7.11 -9.18
N SER A 7 10.54 -7.49 -10.45
CA SER A 7 9.51 -8.13 -11.26
C SER A 7 9.05 -9.45 -10.67
N PHE A 8 9.98 -10.26 -10.14
CA PHE A 8 9.63 -11.49 -9.44
C PHE A 8 8.73 -11.23 -8.23
N VAL A 9 9.07 -10.24 -7.41
CA VAL A 9 8.29 -9.89 -6.21
C VAL A 9 6.91 -9.35 -6.58
N MET A 10 6.83 -8.45 -7.56
CA MET A 10 5.55 -7.90 -8.01
C MET A 10 4.65 -8.96 -8.63
N ASN A 11 5.20 -9.96 -9.33
CA ASN A 11 4.38 -11.07 -9.84
C ASN A 11 3.67 -11.81 -8.70
N ILE A 12 4.35 -12.05 -7.56
CA ILE A 12 3.72 -12.68 -6.37
C ILE A 12 2.59 -11.79 -5.82
N VAL A 13 2.83 -10.48 -5.74
CA VAL A 13 1.83 -9.51 -5.23
C VAL A 13 0.60 -9.42 -6.14
N GLU A 14 0.82 -9.34 -7.45
CA GLU A 14 -0.23 -9.15 -8.45
C GLU A 14 -1.04 -10.42 -8.70
N GLN A 15 -0.35 -11.56 -8.88
CA GLN A 15 -1.02 -12.84 -9.09
C GLN A 15 -1.62 -13.40 -7.80
N ARG A 16 -1.17 -12.87 -6.64
CA ARG A 16 -1.55 -13.36 -5.31
C ARG A 16 -1.25 -14.85 -5.17
N ASP A 17 -0.19 -15.29 -5.85
CA ASP A 17 0.22 -16.68 -5.91
C ASP A 17 1.04 -17.03 -4.67
N GLY A 18 0.46 -17.84 -3.79
CA GLY A 18 1.08 -18.32 -2.58
C GLY A 18 0.23 -18.10 -1.32
N SER A 19 0.80 -18.47 -0.18
CA SER A 19 0.19 -18.26 1.13
C SER A 19 0.06 -16.78 1.46
N THR A 20 -0.91 -16.41 2.30
CA THR A 20 -1.07 -15.04 2.81
C THR A 20 0.23 -14.46 3.35
N ARG A 21 1.05 -15.28 4.02
CA ARG A 21 2.37 -14.87 4.54
C ARG A 21 3.35 -14.53 3.40
N GLN A 22 3.39 -15.32 2.34
CA GLN A 22 4.25 -15.04 1.17
C GLN A 22 3.85 -13.74 0.49
N ILE A 23 2.55 -13.51 0.31
CA ILE A 23 2.04 -12.29 -0.33
C ILE A 23 2.35 -11.06 0.54
N VAL A 24 2.11 -11.15 1.86
CA VAL A 24 2.45 -10.06 2.81
C VAL A 24 3.94 -9.75 2.78
N ASN A 25 4.79 -10.78 2.80
CA ASN A 25 6.24 -10.61 2.73
C ASN A 25 6.68 -10.00 1.39
N ALA A 26 6.09 -10.46 0.27
CA ALA A 26 6.36 -9.93 -1.05
C ALA A 26 5.94 -8.45 -1.13
N LEU A 27 4.78 -8.09 -0.58
CA LEU A 27 4.30 -6.71 -0.53
C LEU A 27 5.24 -5.80 0.29
N ALA A 28 5.70 -6.26 1.46
CA ALA A 28 6.68 -5.52 2.26
C ALA A 28 8.01 -5.32 1.53
N MET A 29 8.46 -6.35 0.81
CA MET A 29 9.69 -6.30 0.01
C MET A 29 9.54 -5.38 -1.20
N ALA A 30 8.40 -5.43 -1.89
CA ALA A 30 8.06 -4.52 -2.98
C ALA A 30 8.06 -3.06 -2.50
N PHE A 31 7.54 -2.78 -1.30
CA PHE A 31 7.59 -1.44 -0.70
C PHE A 31 9.02 -0.96 -0.42
N ALA A 32 9.91 -1.84 0.04
CA ALA A 32 11.33 -1.52 0.22
C ALA A 32 12.05 -1.24 -1.11
N MET A 33 11.63 -1.94 -2.17
CA MET A 33 12.19 -1.82 -3.52
C MET A 33 11.42 -0.84 -4.42
N ARG A 34 10.42 -0.12 -3.88
CA ARG A 34 9.45 0.68 -4.64
C ARG A 34 10.07 1.69 -5.60
N SER A 35 11.28 2.16 -5.33
CA SER A 35 12.01 3.10 -6.19
C SER A 35 12.43 2.50 -7.53
N TRP A 36 12.35 1.18 -7.71
CA TRP A 36 12.78 0.49 -8.93
C TRP A 36 11.70 0.54 -10.01
N ASP A 37 10.43 0.54 -9.63
CA ASP A 37 9.28 0.86 -10.49
C ASP A 37 8.09 1.25 -9.60
N ARG A 38 7.94 2.57 -9.43
CA ARG A 38 6.94 3.14 -8.54
C ARG A 38 5.53 2.97 -9.08
N VAL A 39 5.37 3.10 -10.40
CA VAL A 39 4.07 3.09 -11.06
C VAL A 39 3.40 1.75 -10.81
N ARG A 40 4.07 0.66 -11.18
CA ARG A 40 3.55 -0.71 -11.01
C ARG A 40 3.22 -1.02 -9.56
N PHE A 41 4.09 -0.61 -8.63
CA PHE A 41 3.85 -0.79 -7.21
C PHE A 41 2.58 -0.06 -6.73
N THR A 42 2.41 1.20 -7.15
CA THR A 42 1.28 2.03 -6.73
C THR A 42 -0.03 1.61 -7.37
N GLU A 43 0.00 1.05 -8.58
CA GLU A 43 -1.18 0.49 -9.26
C GLU A 43 -1.73 -0.77 -8.55
N ALA A 44 -0.85 -1.58 -7.95
CA ALA A 44 -1.29 -2.78 -7.23
C ALA A 44 -1.97 -2.46 -5.88
N LEU A 45 -1.53 -1.39 -5.21
CA LEU A 45 -1.85 -1.09 -3.81
C LEU A 45 -3.36 -0.92 -3.52
N PRO A 46 -4.17 -0.22 -4.36
CA PRO A 46 -5.59 -0.04 -4.11
C PRO A 46 -6.34 -1.35 -3.93
N SER A 47 -6.13 -2.31 -4.83
CA SER A 47 -6.81 -3.62 -4.75
C SER A 47 -6.46 -4.41 -3.49
N LEU A 48 -5.28 -4.15 -2.91
CA LEU A 48 -4.79 -4.81 -1.70
C LEU A 48 -5.36 -4.17 -0.43
N CYS A 49 -5.54 -2.83 -0.42
CA CYS A 49 -6.16 -2.09 0.69
C CYS A 49 -7.63 -2.44 0.93
N ILE A 50 -8.32 -3.02 -0.04
CA ILE A 50 -9.73 -3.47 0.11
C ILE A 50 -9.88 -4.98 -0.04
N HIS A 51 -8.78 -5.72 0.09
CA HIS A 51 -8.79 -7.17 -0.06
C HIS A 51 -9.48 -7.83 1.13
N ASP A 52 -10.20 -8.95 0.90
CA ASP A 52 -10.92 -9.69 1.95
C ASP A 52 -10.01 -10.21 3.07
N MET A 53 -8.86 -10.79 2.71
CA MET A 53 -7.80 -11.18 3.63
C MET A 53 -7.31 -10.03 4.52
N HIS A 54 -7.68 -10.07 5.78
CA HIS A 54 -7.36 -9.04 6.77
C HIS A 54 -5.87 -8.71 6.86
N ALA A 55 -4.97 -9.70 6.91
CA ALA A 55 -3.53 -9.46 7.03
C ALA A 55 -2.94 -8.72 5.83
N LEU A 56 -3.45 -8.98 4.63
CA LEU A 56 -3.01 -8.32 3.41
C LEU A 56 -3.51 -6.88 3.35
N ARG A 57 -4.81 -6.69 3.66
CA ARG A 57 -5.44 -5.37 3.79
C ARG A 57 -4.74 -4.49 4.80
N GLU A 58 -4.46 -5.03 5.98
CA GLU A 58 -3.75 -4.36 7.06
C GLU A 58 -2.36 -3.88 6.59
N THR A 59 -1.60 -4.76 5.96
CA THR A 59 -0.24 -4.45 5.47
C THR A 59 -0.27 -3.38 4.38
N ALA A 60 -1.15 -3.54 3.39
CA ALA A 60 -1.32 -2.58 2.30
C ALA A 60 -1.75 -1.20 2.81
N THR A 61 -2.68 -1.16 3.78
CA THR A 61 -3.15 0.09 4.38
C THR A 61 -2.04 0.82 5.13
N ARG A 62 -1.21 0.11 5.91
CA ARG A 62 -0.03 0.70 6.57
C ARG A 62 0.96 1.29 5.57
N ILE A 63 1.18 0.59 4.47
CA ILE A 63 2.06 1.08 3.40
C ILE A 63 1.48 2.35 2.76
N LEU A 64 0.19 2.37 2.43
CA LEU A 64 -0.48 3.55 1.89
C LEU A 64 -0.33 4.75 2.81
N ILE A 65 -0.59 4.59 4.11
CA ILE A 65 -0.43 5.64 5.12
C ILE A 65 1.01 6.17 5.15
N THR A 66 1.98 5.27 5.10
CA THR A 66 3.41 5.63 5.13
C THR A 66 3.80 6.41 3.88
N LEU A 67 3.35 5.98 2.71
CA LEU A 67 3.61 6.71 1.46
C LEU A 67 2.96 8.09 1.46
N LEU A 68 1.74 8.23 1.97
CA LEU A 68 1.08 9.53 2.11
C LEU A 68 1.87 10.46 3.03
N ALA A 69 2.46 9.94 4.12
CA ALA A 69 3.33 10.71 4.99
C ALA A 69 4.64 11.13 4.28
N LEU A 70 5.26 10.23 3.52
CA LEU A 70 6.49 10.50 2.77
C LEU A 70 6.27 11.53 1.64
N ASN A 71 5.13 11.47 0.94
CA ASN A 71 4.76 12.43 -0.10
C ASN A 71 4.62 13.86 0.45
N LYS A 72 4.27 14.03 1.73
CA LYS A 72 4.24 15.34 2.40
C LYS A 72 5.65 15.86 2.71
N GLN A 73 6.65 14.98 2.85
CA GLN A 73 8.00 15.32 3.29
C GLN A 73 9.00 15.47 2.14
N SER A 74 8.80 14.78 1.01
CA SER A 74 9.74 14.77 -0.11
C SER A 74 9.02 14.84 -1.45
N THR A 75 9.43 15.78 -2.31
CA THR A 75 9.00 15.85 -3.71
C THR A 75 9.49 14.67 -4.54
N ASP A 76 10.60 14.06 -4.14
CA ASP A 76 11.28 13.00 -4.89
C ASP A 76 10.72 11.62 -4.59
N GLU A 77 9.83 11.48 -3.60
CA GLU A 77 9.15 10.21 -3.27
C GLU A 77 7.66 10.19 -3.65
N LYS A 78 7.19 11.18 -4.41
CA LYS A 78 5.78 11.26 -4.83
C LYS A 78 5.34 9.96 -5.53
N ILE A 79 4.30 9.34 -4.98
CA ILE A 79 3.52 8.30 -5.65
C ILE A 79 2.99 8.89 -6.98
N PRO A 80 3.21 8.24 -8.14
CA PRO A 80 2.51 8.56 -9.37
C PRO A 80 0.99 8.41 -9.15
N TYR A 81 0.19 9.36 -9.63
CA TYR A 81 -1.28 9.34 -9.46
C TYR A 81 -1.78 9.46 -8.00
N ASN A 82 -1.01 10.12 -7.14
CA ASN A 82 -1.39 10.42 -5.76
C ASN A 82 -2.49 11.48 -5.65
N ASP A 83 -3.68 11.20 -6.19
CA ASP A 83 -4.86 11.95 -5.76
C ASP A 83 -5.11 11.59 -4.30
N ILE A 84 -4.84 12.56 -3.42
CA ILE A 84 -5.05 12.45 -1.99
C ILE A 84 -6.51 12.08 -1.68
N HIS A 85 -7.47 12.50 -2.50
CA HIS A 85 -8.88 12.18 -2.33
C HIS A 85 -9.16 10.70 -2.61
N GLU A 86 -8.57 10.13 -3.66
CA GLU A 86 -8.67 8.70 -3.95
C GLU A 86 -8.04 7.87 -2.83
N CYS A 87 -6.88 8.30 -2.33
CA CYS A 87 -6.22 7.64 -1.20
C CYS A 87 -7.08 7.71 0.08
N ILE A 88 -7.71 8.86 0.37
CA ILE A 88 -8.63 9.01 1.51
C ILE A 88 -9.84 8.09 1.35
N LYS A 89 -10.46 8.05 0.16
CA LYS A 89 -11.58 7.15 -0.13
C LYS A 89 -11.20 5.69 0.09
N LEU A 90 -10.00 5.32 -0.33
CA LEU A 90 -9.46 3.97 -0.13
C LEU A 90 -9.25 3.65 1.35
N LEU A 91 -8.74 4.60 2.15
CA LEU A 91 -8.62 4.44 3.61
C LEU A 91 -10.00 4.27 4.29
N GLN A 92 -11.01 5.02 3.85
CA GLN A 92 -12.38 4.88 4.35
C GLN A 92 -12.96 3.49 4.04
N GLN A 93 -12.71 2.96 2.84
CA GLN A 93 -13.12 1.61 2.47
C GLN A 93 -12.40 0.55 3.29
N ALA A 94 -11.08 0.68 3.47
CA ALA A 94 -10.29 -0.22 4.30
C ALA A 94 -10.78 -0.26 5.75
N LEU A 95 -11.12 0.90 6.32
CA LEU A 95 -11.73 1.04 7.65
C LEU A 95 -13.07 0.30 7.75
N ALA A 96 -13.94 0.45 6.75
CA ALA A 96 -15.24 -0.23 6.74
C ALA A 96 -15.13 -1.76 6.67
N LEU A 97 -14.06 -2.28 6.06
CA LEU A 97 -13.75 -3.71 6.01
C LEU A 97 -13.06 -4.23 7.28
N GLY A 98 -12.70 -3.35 8.21
CA GLY A 98 -12.03 -3.68 9.46
C GLY A 98 -10.50 -3.72 9.34
N LEU A 99 -9.84 -3.00 10.25
CA LEU A 99 -8.39 -2.92 10.41
C LEU A 99 -8.03 -3.19 11.88
N GLN A 100 -6.75 -3.42 12.18
CA GLN A 100 -6.31 -3.43 13.58
C GLN A 100 -6.37 -2.02 14.17
N GLU A 101 -6.66 -1.92 15.47
CA GLU A 101 -6.86 -0.67 16.21
C GLU A 101 -5.79 0.40 15.91
N ASN A 102 -4.51 0.03 15.97
CA ASN A 102 -3.41 0.96 15.71
C ASN A 102 -3.43 1.51 14.27
N THR A 103 -3.72 0.68 13.27
CA THR A 103 -3.79 1.11 11.87
C THR A 103 -5.04 1.91 11.60
N GLU A 104 -6.16 1.55 12.23
CA GLU A 104 -7.38 2.34 12.20
C GLU A 104 -7.14 3.76 12.74
N ILE A 105 -6.50 3.90 13.91
CA ILE A 105 -6.17 5.21 14.49
C ILE A 105 -5.32 6.03 13.51
N MET A 106 -4.30 5.42 12.91
CA MET A 106 -3.45 6.09 11.92
C MET A 106 -4.24 6.51 10.67
N ALA A 107 -5.09 5.63 10.14
CA ALA A 107 -5.93 5.90 8.97
C ALA A 107 -6.87 7.08 9.24
N ARG A 108 -7.56 7.08 10.38
CA ARG A 108 -8.46 8.18 10.79
C ARG A 108 -7.71 9.51 10.93
N LYS A 109 -6.49 9.49 11.48
CA LYS A 109 -5.64 10.68 11.58
C LYS A 109 -5.25 11.23 10.21
N VAL A 110 -4.95 10.36 9.24
CA VAL A 110 -4.65 10.78 7.87
C VAL A 110 -5.88 11.39 7.21
N ILE A 111 -7.06 10.77 7.37
CA ILE A 111 -8.31 11.28 6.81
C ILE A 111 -8.61 12.67 7.36
N SER A 112 -8.54 12.87 8.68
CA SER A 112 -8.85 14.17 9.30
C SER A 112 -7.85 15.27 8.96
N ALA A 113 -6.58 14.93 8.72
CA ALA A 113 -5.53 15.90 8.38
C ALA A 113 -5.57 16.39 6.92
N ASN A 114 -6.49 15.87 6.10
CA ASN A 114 -6.63 16.23 4.69
C ASN A 114 -8.11 16.50 4.32
N HIS A 115 -8.93 16.83 5.32
CA HIS A 115 -10.36 17.10 5.21
C HIS A 115 -10.67 18.61 5.22
#